data_AF-A0A967Y2C9-F1
#
_entry.id   AF-A0A967Y2C9-F1
#
_cell.length_a   1.000
_cell.length_b   1.000
_cell.length_c   1.000
_cell.angle_alpha   90.00
_cell.angle_beta   90.00
_cell.angle_gamma   90.00
#
_symmetry.space_group_name_H-M   'P 1'
#
loop_
_entity.id
_entity.type
_entity.pdbx_description
1 polymer ?
#
loop_
_entity_poly.entity_id
_entity_poly.type
_entity_poly.pdbx_seq_one_letter_code
_entity_poly.pdbx_strand_id
1 'polypeptide(L)'
;MGCVPEAPPPRPTMGEGDGPERFYVLRDVRVEQGADWREIGWDRDGICTEAPDFESECVPPEPVDGIEEDGARGIDNVFGHEVVVSATLFGDELEAPFRAHQEMGLGVTLVRVLGWNGMDEDGQVEVIVAPGAFGTPPDAAGGVPPLPADGSLPPPPAWDGMDYFWADENAFLDGNEDRPLIRDDAAYVTQGLLVMRPPDRSSLFLTAEDKSLEIRLADAVLTAEIADDGLSNVILAGRWRGPDFLEVLPTLGFCNDTPDTTAYDRLVRLVEIKADVRAVPGSGGPEALCDALSTGIGFTGVPAQWAGLATPPPRVSGCE
;
A
#
# COMPACT_ATOMS: atom_id res chain seq x y z
N MET A 1 -17.64 24.63 12.65
CA MET A 1 -18.23 23.30 12.36
C MET A 1 -17.16 22.32 12.79
N GLY A 2 -17.48 21.34 13.62
CA GLY A 2 -16.47 20.36 14.06
C GLY A 2 -16.03 19.49 12.88
N CYS A 3 -14.79 19.03 12.92
CA CYS A 3 -14.29 18.01 12.01
C CYS A 3 -15.13 16.73 12.11
N VAL A 4 -15.36 16.08 10.96
CA VAL A 4 -16.00 14.75 10.88
C VAL A 4 -14.92 13.81 10.38
N PRO A 5 -14.47 12.83 11.18
CA PRO A 5 -13.39 11.94 10.79
C PRO A 5 -13.73 11.16 9.51
N GLU A 6 -12.75 11.08 8.61
CA GLU A 6 -12.89 10.47 7.30
C GLU A 6 -12.61 8.97 7.37
N ALA A 7 -13.67 8.17 7.32
CA ALA A 7 -13.58 6.72 7.26
C ALA A 7 -14.07 6.21 5.89
N PRO A 8 -13.58 5.03 5.44
CA PRO A 8 -14.16 4.36 4.29
C PRO A 8 -15.69 4.22 4.47
N PRO A 9 -16.51 4.58 3.47
CA PRO A 9 -17.96 4.54 3.61
C PRO A 9 -18.44 3.12 3.93
N PRO A 10 -19.54 2.96 4.69
CA PRO A 10 -19.99 1.63 5.11
C PRO A 10 -20.47 0.79 3.91
N ARG A 11 -20.35 -0.53 4.05
CA ARG A 11 -20.89 -1.49 3.07
C ARG A 11 -22.37 -1.23 2.77
N PRO A 12 -22.78 -1.22 1.49
CA PRO A 12 -24.18 -1.08 1.13
C PRO A 12 -24.93 -2.38 1.40
N THR A 13 -26.23 -2.26 1.69
CA THR A 13 -27.09 -3.44 1.96
C THR A 13 -27.65 -4.07 0.68
N MET A 14 -27.36 -3.50 -0.49
CA MET A 14 -27.87 -3.91 -1.79
C MET A 14 -26.71 -4.20 -2.75
N GLY A 15 -26.98 -5.03 -3.76
CA GLY A 15 -25.96 -5.53 -4.70
C GLY A 15 -25.38 -6.84 -4.19
N GLU A 16 -25.60 -7.92 -4.95
CA GLU A 16 -24.81 -9.13 -4.85
C GLU A 16 -24.04 -9.22 -6.17
N GLY A 17 -22.72 -9.34 -6.07
CA GLY A 17 -21.86 -9.39 -7.23
C GLY A 17 -22.00 -10.68 -8.02
N ASP A 18 -22.38 -10.60 -9.30
CA ASP A 18 -22.36 -11.68 -10.28
C ASP A 18 -21.59 -11.30 -11.56
N GLY A 19 -20.87 -10.18 -11.52
CA GLY A 19 -20.14 -9.64 -12.65
C GLY A 19 -18.90 -10.46 -13.02
N PRO A 20 -18.34 -10.20 -14.22
CA PRO A 20 -17.16 -10.88 -14.68
C PRO A 20 -15.96 -10.52 -13.80
N GLU A 21 -14.98 -11.40 -13.83
CA GLU A 21 -13.68 -11.15 -13.26
C GLU A 21 -12.96 -10.01 -13.98
N ARG A 22 -12.30 -9.15 -13.21
CA ARG A 22 -11.50 -8.03 -13.69
C ARG A 22 -10.14 -8.02 -13.04
N PHE A 23 -9.14 -7.63 -13.81
CA PHE A 23 -7.76 -7.56 -13.36
C PHE A 23 -7.22 -6.15 -13.59
N TYR A 24 -6.53 -5.65 -12.57
CA TYR A 24 -5.85 -4.39 -12.60
C TYR A 24 -4.42 -4.58 -12.11
N VAL A 25 -3.53 -3.74 -12.62
CA VAL A 25 -2.16 -3.60 -12.13
C VAL A 25 -1.99 -2.22 -11.55
N LEU A 26 -1.57 -2.16 -10.28
CA LEU A 26 -1.22 -0.93 -9.60
C LEU A 26 0.23 -0.57 -9.92
N ARG A 27 0.40 0.68 -10.32
CA ARG A 27 1.67 1.32 -10.65
C ARG A 27 1.69 2.76 -10.13
N ASP A 28 2.78 3.45 -10.41
CA ASP A 28 3.01 4.84 -10.03
C ASP A 28 2.83 5.05 -8.52
N VAL A 29 3.48 4.18 -7.73
CA VAL A 29 3.44 4.26 -6.26
C VAL A 29 3.70 5.69 -5.80
N ARG A 30 2.94 6.15 -4.80
CA ARG A 30 3.02 7.49 -4.25
C ARG A 30 3.26 7.44 -2.74
N VAL A 31 4.51 7.66 -2.35
CA VAL A 31 4.95 7.80 -0.95
C VAL A 31 5.47 9.20 -0.68
N GLU A 32 6.04 9.88 -1.68
CA GLU A 32 6.51 11.27 -1.59
C GLU A 32 5.34 12.23 -1.85
N GLN A 33 4.63 12.57 -0.78
CA GLN A 33 3.30 13.20 -0.88
C GLN A 33 3.32 14.73 -0.79
N GLY A 34 4.41 15.32 -0.30
CA GLY A 34 4.53 16.78 -0.19
C GLY A 34 3.40 17.35 0.66
N ALA A 35 2.67 18.36 0.18
CA ALA A 35 1.54 18.94 0.91
C ALA A 35 0.28 18.05 0.93
N ASP A 36 0.20 17.10 0.00
CA ASP A 36 -1.01 16.30 -0.27
C ASP A 36 -1.17 15.14 0.71
N TRP A 37 -0.22 14.92 1.64
CA TRP A 37 -0.36 13.90 2.69
C TRP A 37 -1.68 14.06 3.46
N ARG A 38 -2.17 15.31 3.57
CA ARG A 38 -3.43 15.68 4.23
C ARG A 38 -4.67 15.10 3.56
N GLU A 39 -4.55 14.63 2.32
CA GLU A 39 -5.66 14.11 1.52
C GLU A 39 -5.47 12.62 1.18
N ILE A 40 -4.36 12.01 1.62
CA ILE A 40 -4.01 10.63 1.31
C ILE A 40 -4.08 9.81 2.59
N GLY A 41 -4.98 8.84 2.61
CA GLY A 41 -5.21 7.99 3.77
C GLY A 41 -6.64 8.12 4.27
N TRP A 42 -6.84 7.78 5.53
CA TRP A 42 -8.12 7.75 6.22
C TRP A 42 -7.85 8.00 7.70
N ASP A 43 -8.82 8.56 8.42
CA ASP A 43 -8.82 8.56 9.88
C ASP A 43 -8.69 7.12 10.39
N ARG A 44 -7.71 6.88 11.27
CA ARG A 44 -7.39 5.58 11.82
C ARG A 44 -7.93 5.46 13.23
N ASP A 45 -8.06 6.53 13.99
CA ASP A 45 -8.36 6.48 15.42
C ASP A 45 -9.74 7.01 15.84
N GLY A 46 -10.51 7.58 14.90
CA GLY A 46 -11.84 8.09 15.17
C GLY A 46 -11.86 9.52 15.70
N ILE A 47 -10.70 10.18 15.77
CA ILE A 47 -10.49 11.48 16.39
C ILE A 47 -10.09 12.47 15.29
N CYS A 48 -10.35 13.76 15.53
CA CYS A 48 -9.77 14.81 14.72
C CYS A 48 -8.78 15.58 15.59
N THR A 49 -7.51 15.28 15.45
CA THR A 49 -6.40 15.91 16.15
C THR A 49 -6.09 17.26 15.50
N GLU A 50 -6.79 18.30 15.94
CA GLU A 50 -6.57 19.67 15.47
C GLU A 50 -6.59 20.70 16.60
N ALA A 51 -6.04 21.89 16.32
CA ALA A 51 -6.11 23.00 17.25
C ALA A 51 -7.57 23.40 17.54
N PRO A 52 -7.93 23.76 18.79
CA PRO A 52 -7.03 23.98 19.93
C PRO A 52 -6.87 22.77 20.87
N ASP A 53 -7.65 21.70 20.68
CA ASP A 53 -7.81 20.66 21.69
C ASP A 53 -6.77 19.54 21.57
N PHE A 54 -6.28 19.25 20.35
CA PHE A 54 -5.27 18.21 20.07
C PHE A 54 -5.57 16.89 20.81
N GLU A 55 -6.81 16.42 20.73
CA GLU A 55 -7.19 15.10 21.25
C GLU A 55 -6.53 14.00 20.40
N SER A 56 -6.04 12.93 21.01
CA SER A 56 -5.36 11.82 20.32
C SER A 56 -5.66 10.49 21.02
N GLU A 57 -5.62 9.38 20.26
CA GLU A 57 -5.81 8.01 20.78
C GLU A 57 -4.83 7.63 21.89
N CYS A 58 -3.62 8.16 21.84
CA CYS A 58 -2.50 7.74 22.68
C CYS A 58 -1.57 8.91 23.01
N VAL A 59 -0.66 8.67 23.95
CA VAL A 59 0.37 9.62 24.35
C VAL A 59 1.57 9.43 23.41
N PRO A 60 2.02 10.48 22.70
CA PRO A 60 3.24 10.42 21.92
C PRO A 60 4.44 9.98 22.78
N PRO A 61 5.34 9.12 22.28
CA PRO A 61 6.44 8.59 23.09
C PRO A 61 7.38 9.66 23.65
N GLU A 62 7.59 10.76 22.90
CA GLU A 62 8.31 11.94 23.38
C GLU A 62 7.43 13.20 23.27
N PRO A 63 7.17 13.94 24.36
CA PRO A 63 6.29 15.12 24.36
C PRO A 63 6.91 16.39 23.75
N VAL A 64 8.05 16.27 23.06
CA VAL A 64 8.89 17.42 22.68
C VAL A 64 8.35 18.13 21.43
N ASP A 65 7.74 17.40 20.50
CA ASP A 65 7.27 17.93 19.21
C ASP A 65 5.76 18.22 19.17
N GLY A 66 5.05 17.99 20.28
CA GLY A 66 3.60 18.09 20.33
C GLY A 66 2.92 16.83 19.80
N ILE A 67 1.59 16.86 19.79
CA ILE A 67 0.76 15.82 19.17
C ILE A 67 0.69 16.14 17.68
N GLU A 68 0.80 15.12 16.84
CA GLU A 68 0.65 15.28 15.40
C GLU A 68 -0.71 15.89 15.05
N GLU A 69 -0.75 16.86 14.14
CA GLU A 69 -2.00 17.40 13.61
C GLU A 69 -2.48 16.56 12.43
N ASP A 70 -3.77 16.24 12.38
CA ASP A 70 -4.33 15.44 11.31
C ASP A 70 -4.39 16.20 9.98
N GLY A 71 -4.55 15.42 8.92
CA GLY A 71 -4.93 15.89 7.61
C GLY A 71 -6.37 16.41 7.53
N ALA A 72 -6.82 16.66 6.31
CA ALA A 72 -8.18 17.09 6.07
C ALA A 72 -9.18 16.04 6.56
N ARG A 73 -10.17 16.47 7.36
CA ARG A 73 -11.21 15.58 7.92
C ARG A 73 -10.63 14.45 8.81
N GLY A 74 -9.57 14.72 9.57
CA GLY A 74 -9.01 13.75 10.51
C GLY A 74 -8.17 12.65 9.84
N ILE A 75 -7.65 12.88 8.63
CA ILE A 75 -6.83 11.87 7.94
C ILE A 75 -5.48 11.72 8.67
N ASP A 76 -5.20 10.51 9.16
CA ASP A 76 -3.90 10.19 9.77
C ASP A 76 -2.91 9.66 8.72
N ASN A 77 -1.79 10.36 8.55
CA ASN A 77 -0.73 9.93 7.63
C ASN A 77 0.64 10.52 7.99
N VAL A 78 1.08 10.29 9.22
CA VAL A 78 2.43 10.67 9.69
C VAL A 78 3.53 10.12 8.80
N PHE A 79 3.34 8.90 8.26
CA PHE A 79 4.32 8.31 7.35
C PHE A 79 4.61 9.24 6.16
N GLY A 80 3.57 9.72 5.47
CA GLY A 80 3.71 10.65 4.35
C GLY A 80 4.18 12.05 4.77
N HIS A 81 3.75 12.53 5.95
CA HIS A 81 4.06 13.87 6.42
C HIS A 81 5.50 14.02 6.93
N GLU A 82 5.97 13.09 7.76
CA GLU A 82 7.20 13.23 8.54
C GLU A 82 8.28 12.22 8.12
N VAL A 83 7.90 10.95 7.95
CA VAL A 83 8.85 9.86 7.71
C VAL A 83 9.44 9.93 6.31
N VAL A 84 8.60 10.04 5.27
CA VAL A 84 9.07 10.12 3.89
C VAL A 84 9.89 11.40 3.66
N VAL A 85 9.41 12.54 4.17
CA VAL A 85 10.15 13.82 4.05
C VAL A 85 11.53 13.71 4.69
N SER A 86 11.63 13.10 5.87
CA SER A 86 12.91 12.90 6.56
C SER A 86 13.82 11.92 5.82
N ALA A 87 13.28 10.82 5.30
CA ALA A 87 14.02 9.85 4.51
C ALA A 87 14.67 10.50 3.28
N THR A 88 13.92 11.32 2.54
CA THR A 88 14.43 12.09 1.40
C THR A 88 15.51 13.10 1.81
N LEU A 89 15.34 13.78 2.95
CA LEU A 89 16.35 14.71 3.48
C LEU A 89 17.65 14.01 3.91
N PHE A 90 17.57 12.75 4.33
CA PHE A 90 18.74 11.96 4.71
C PHE A 90 19.45 11.29 3.54
N GLY A 91 18.91 11.44 2.32
CA GLY A 91 19.64 11.20 1.07
C GLY A 91 19.13 10.04 0.23
N ASP A 92 17.99 9.43 0.56
CA ASP A 92 17.40 8.34 -0.24
C ASP A 92 16.07 8.79 -0.86
N GLU A 93 16.00 8.71 -2.20
CA GLU A 93 14.73 8.80 -2.92
C GLU A 93 13.96 7.50 -2.69
N LEU A 94 12.74 7.61 -2.13
CA LEU A 94 11.93 6.44 -1.84
C LEU A 94 11.00 6.11 -2.99
N GLU A 95 10.52 7.09 -3.74
CA GLU A 95 9.48 6.86 -4.75
C GLU A 95 10.04 6.51 -6.14
N ALA A 96 11.02 7.28 -6.61
CA ALA A 96 11.51 7.20 -7.98
C ALA A 96 12.07 5.82 -8.39
N PRO A 97 12.87 5.12 -7.55
CA PRO A 97 13.39 3.80 -7.90
C PRO A 97 12.28 2.75 -8.11
N PHE A 98 11.27 2.74 -7.24
CA PHE A 98 10.14 1.81 -7.39
C PHE A 98 9.31 2.13 -8.63
N ARG A 99 9.08 3.42 -8.95
CA ARG A 99 8.37 3.80 -10.17
C ARG A 99 9.12 3.40 -11.44
N ALA A 100 10.45 3.59 -11.48
CA ALA A 100 11.26 3.16 -12.61
C ALA A 100 11.19 1.63 -12.83
N HIS A 101 11.13 0.85 -11.74
CA HIS A 101 10.95 -0.59 -11.82
C HIS A 101 9.54 -0.96 -12.29
N GLN A 102 8.52 -0.24 -11.78
CA GLN A 102 7.14 -0.39 -12.23
C GLN A 102 6.98 -0.10 -13.70
N GLU A 103 7.66 0.89 -14.29
CA GLU A 103 7.64 1.16 -15.74
C GLU A 103 8.12 -0.04 -16.58
N MET A 104 9.03 -0.85 -16.03
CA MET A 104 9.51 -2.10 -16.65
C MET A 104 8.57 -3.29 -16.41
N GLY A 105 7.43 -3.09 -15.74
CA GLY A 105 6.48 -4.13 -15.37
C GLY A 105 6.87 -4.91 -14.12
N LEU A 106 7.86 -4.45 -13.34
CA LEU A 106 8.40 -5.12 -12.16
C LEU A 106 7.99 -4.38 -10.88
N GLY A 107 7.89 -5.07 -9.75
CA GLY A 107 7.54 -4.43 -8.47
C GLY A 107 6.15 -3.77 -8.46
N VAL A 108 5.27 -4.23 -9.36
CA VAL A 108 3.86 -3.83 -9.43
C VAL A 108 3.02 -4.63 -8.44
N THR A 109 1.83 -4.14 -8.12
CA THR A 109 0.83 -4.89 -7.34
C THR A 109 -0.34 -5.26 -8.24
N LEU A 110 -0.76 -6.53 -8.24
CA LEU A 110 -1.89 -7.02 -9.01
C LEU A 110 -3.13 -7.04 -8.12
N VAL A 111 -4.26 -6.58 -8.69
CA VAL A 111 -5.58 -6.58 -8.05
C VAL A 111 -6.53 -7.36 -8.94
N ARG A 112 -7.12 -8.41 -8.39
CA ARG A 112 -8.12 -9.25 -9.06
C ARG A 112 -9.45 -9.05 -8.34
N VAL A 113 -10.46 -8.56 -9.06
CA VAL A 113 -11.80 -8.26 -8.56
C VAL A 113 -12.77 -9.25 -9.19
N LEU A 114 -13.47 -10.04 -8.36
CA LEU A 114 -14.47 -11.01 -8.79
C LEU A 114 -15.85 -10.57 -8.33
N GLY A 115 -16.84 -10.75 -9.21
CA GLY A 115 -18.24 -10.52 -8.91
C GLY A 115 -18.71 -9.08 -9.09
N TRP A 116 -17.84 -8.08 -9.26
CA TRP A 116 -18.30 -6.69 -9.39
C TRP A 116 -19.24 -6.51 -10.60
N ASN A 117 -20.50 -6.16 -10.32
CA ASN A 117 -21.58 -6.07 -11.31
C ASN A 117 -21.54 -4.80 -12.18
N GLY A 118 -20.53 -3.93 -12.00
CA GLY A 118 -20.36 -2.69 -12.75
C GLY A 118 -21.14 -1.49 -12.20
N MET A 119 -21.82 -1.64 -11.06
CA MET A 119 -22.59 -0.58 -10.41
C MET A 119 -21.78 0.11 -9.31
N ASP A 120 -22.17 1.35 -8.99
CA ASP A 120 -21.58 2.15 -7.91
C ASP A 120 -21.85 1.58 -6.51
N GLU A 121 -22.86 0.70 -6.38
CA GLU A 121 -23.21 0.01 -5.14
C GLU A 121 -23.22 -1.50 -5.39
N ASP A 122 -22.27 -2.19 -4.78
CA ASP A 122 -22.17 -3.65 -4.78
C ASP A 122 -21.78 -4.13 -3.39
N GLY A 123 -22.73 -4.72 -2.67
CA GLY A 123 -22.55 -5.12 -1.27
C GLY A 123 -21.58 -6.27 -1.06
N GLN A 124 -21.19 -6.98 -2.12
CA GLN A 124 -20.24 -8.09 -2.02
C GLN A 124 -19.49 -8.33 -3.32
N VAL A 125 -18.18 -8.13 -3.25
CA VAL A 125 -17.20 -8.55 -4.26
C VAL A 125 -16.07 -9.30 -3.57
N GLU A 126 -15.34 -10.13 -4.30
CA GLU A 126 -14.09 -10.71 -3.82
C GLU A 126 -12.91 -9.95 -4.43
N VAL A 127 -11.96 -9.57 -3.58
CA VAL A 127 -10.72 -8.92 -4.03
C VAL A 127 -9.52 -9.75 -3.59
N ILE A 128 -8.62 -9.99 -4.53
CA ILE A 128 -7.32 -10.62 -4.30
C ILE A 128 -6.24 -9.60 -4.65
N VAL A 129 -5.22 -9.50 -3.80
CA VAL A 129 -4.05 -8.65 -4.03
C VAL A 129 -2.80 -9.52 -4.02
N ALA A 130 -1.89 -9.30 -4.95
CA ALA A 130 -0.61 -10.02 -4.98
C ALA A 130 0.51 -9.14 -5.55
N PRO A 131 1.76 -9.24 -5.06
CA PRO A 131 2.90 -8.73 -5.78
C PRO A 131 2.98 -9.33 -7.19
N GLY A 132 3.33 -8.51 -8.18
CA GLY A 132 3.64 -8.96 -9.54
C GLY A 132 5.06 -9.49 -9.64
N ALA A 133 5.25 -10.56 -10.39
CA ALA A 133 6.57 -11.03 -10.79
C ALA A 133 7.12 -10.15 -11.93
N PHE A 134 6.37 -10.00 -13.01
CA PHE A 134 6.64 -9.12 -14.14
C PHE A 134 5.40 -8.95 -15.03
N GLY A 135 5.45 -7.98 -15.96
CA GLY A 135 4.47 -7.79 -17.02
C GLY A 135 5.12 -7.62 -18.39
N THR A 136 4.38 -7.91 -19.46
CA THR A 136 4.85 -7.75 -20.85
C THR A 136 3.66 -7.60 -21.80
N PRO A 137 3.85 -6.95 -22.97
CA PRO A 137 2.83 -6.89 -24.01
C PRO A 137 2.47 -8.28 -24.54
N PRO A 138 1.28 -8.44 -25.15
CA PRO A 138 0.86 -9.69 -25.78
C PRO A 138 1.81 -10.14 -26.90
N ASP A 139 1.78 -11.42 -27.22
CA ASP A 139 2.53 -11.95 -28.35
C ASP A 139 1.98 -11.46 -29.71
N ALA A 140 2.63 -11.83 -30.81
CA ALA A 140 2.20 -11.40 -32.15
C ALA A 140 0.79 -11.89 -32.54
N ALA A 141 0.25 -12.90 -31.85
CA ALA A 141 -1.11 -13.41 -32.04
C ALA A 141 -2.12 -12.80 -31.06
N GLY A 142 -1.69 -11.92 -30.16
CA GLY A 142 -2.52 -11.33 -29.10
C GLY A 142 -2.69 -12.22 -27.88
N GLY A 143 -1.91 -13.30 -27.76
CA GLY A 143 -1.99 -14.26 -26.65
C GLY A 143 -0.95 -14.00 -25.56
N VAL A 144 -1.02 -14.83 -24.51
CA VAL A 144 -0.05 -14.85 -23.40
C VAL A 144 1.36 -15.16 -23.96
N PRO A 145 2.33 -14.23 -23.84
CA PRO A 145 3.69 -14.49 -24.27
C PRO A 145 4.33 -15.66 -23.51
N PRO A 146 5.14 -16.49 -24.17
CA PRO A 146 5.94 -17.49 -23.46
C PRO A 146 7.01 -16.81 -22.61
N LEU A 147 7.28 -17.36 -21.42
CA LEU A 147 8.36 -16.88 -20.57
C LEU A 147 9.73 -17.10 -21.24
N PRO A 148 10.65 -16.12 -21.18
CA PRO A 148 12.00 -16.29 -21.72
C PRO A 148 12.71 -17.49 -21.09
N ALA A 149 13.14 -18.45 -21.92
CA ALA A 149 13.75 -19.69 -21.45
C ALA A 149 15.15 -19.50 -20.82
N ASP A 150 15.79 -18.36 -21.07
CA ASP A 150 17.10 -17.99 -20.53
C ASP A 150 17.02 -17.21 -19.21
N GLY A 151 15.80 -16.97 -18.70
CA GLY A 151 15.57 -16.19 -17.49
C GLY A 151 15.79 -14.69 -17.67
N SER A 152 15.93 -14.21 -18.90
CA SER A 152 15.92 -12.77 -19.17
C SER A 152 14.55 -12.16 -18.90
N LEU A 153 14.53 -10.87 -18.58
CA LEU A 153 13.28 -10.13 -18.43
C LEU A 153 12.59 -9.96 -19.79
N PRO A 154 11.25 -10.12 -19.87
CA PRO A 154 10.52 -9.84 -21.09
C PRO A 154 10.55 -8.32 -21.40
N PRO A 155 10.14 -7.90 -22.61
CA PRO A 155 10.04 -6.48 -22.92
C PRO A 155 9.05 -5.78 -21.96
N PRO A 156 9.31 -4.50 -21.61
CA PRO A 156 8.40 -3.74 -20.76
C PRO A 156 6.97 -3.70 -21.32
N PRO A 157 5.94 -3.70 -20.44
CA PRO A 157 4.54 -3.56 -20.84
C PRO A 157 4.27 -2.23 -21.55
N ALA A 158 3.26 -2.22 -22.43
CA ALA A 158 2.84 -1.07 -23.21
C ALA A 158 1.94 -0.10 -22.41
N TRP A 159 1.35 -0.58 -21.32
CA TRP A 159 0.41 0.12 -20.44
C TRP A 159 -0.88 0.56 -21.16
N ASP A 160 -1.37 -0.28 -22.07
CA ASP A 160 -2.54 0.00 -22.91
C ASP A 160 -3.80 -0.78 -22.48
N GLY A 161 -3.73 -1.50 -21.37
CA GLY A 161 -4.81 -2.33 -20.85
C GLY A 161 -4.80 -3.78 -21.35
N MET A 162 -3.92 -4.12 -22.29
CA MET A 162 -3.84 -5.44 -22.93
C MET A 162 -2.61 -6.25 -22.51
N ASP A 163 -1.75 -5.68 -21.66
CA ASP A 163 -0.55 -6.35 -21.15
C ASP A 163 -0.89 -7.54 -20.25
N TYR A 164 -0.04 -8.55 -20.32
CA TYR A 164 -0.11 -9.74 -19.48
C TYR A 164 0.82 -9.62 -18.28
N PHE A 165 0.30 -9.91 -17.09
CA PHE A 165 1.05 -9.91 -15.85
C PHE A 165 0.99 -11.27 -15.16
N TRP A 166 2.13 -11.67 -14.58
CA TRP A 166 2.26 -12.84 -13.72
C TRP A 166 2.36 -12.38 -12.27
N ALA A 167 1.64 -13.03 -11.38
CA ALA A 167 1.83 -12.82 -9.95
C ALA A 167 3.05 -13.59 -9.43
N ASP A 168 3.64 -13.05 -8.37
CA ASP A 168 4.64 -13.76 -7.57
C ASP A 168 4.02 -15.04 -7.00
N GLU A 169 4.57 -16.19 -7.38
CA GLU A 169 4.09 -17.49 -6.91
C GLU A 169 4.12 -17.65 -5.38
N ASN A 170 4.99 -16.89 -4.68
CA ASN A 170 5.07 -16.90 -3.21
C ASN A 170 3.90 -16.17 -2.54
N ALA A 171 3.10 -15.41 -3.31
CA ALA A 171 1.87 -14.78 -2.82
C ALA A 171 0.69 -15.77 -2.74
N PHE A 172 0.92 -17.04 -3.06
CA PHE A 172 -0.07 -18.11 -3.14
C PHE A 172 0.41 -19.35 -2.37
N LEU A 173 -0.48 -19.95 -1.57
CA LEU A 173 -0.08 -21.09 -0.75
C LEU A 173 0.26 -22.30 -1.63
N ASP A 174 1.50 -22.79 -1.50
CA ASP A 174 2.07 -23.87 -2.31
C ASP A 174 2.09 -23.56 -3.82
N GLY A 175 2.12 -22.27 -4.21
CA GLY A 175 2.05 -21.85 -5.62
C GLY A 175 0.71 -22.19 -6.27
N ASN A 176 -0.36 -22.30 -5.49
CA ASN A 176 -1.71 -22.56 -6.01
C ASN A 176 -2.49 -21.25 -6.16
N GLU A 177 -2.77 -20.89 -7.41
CA GLU A 177 -3.48 -19.66 -7.79
C GLU A 177 -4.85 -19.48 -7.10
N ASP A 178 -5.52 -20.58 -6.73
CA ASP A 178 -6.82 -20.54 -6.03
C ASP A 178 -6.66 -20.28 -4.51
N ARG A 179 -5.43 -20.16 -4.02
CA ARG A 179 -5.10 -20.00 -2.58
C ARG A 179 -4.22 -18.77 -2.34
N PRO A 180 -4.70 -17.56 -2.69
CA PRO A 180 -3.98 -16.32 -2.42
C PRO A 180 -3.78 -16.11 -0.91
N LEU A 181 -2.66 -15.50 -0.54
CA LEU A 181 -2.38 -15.11 0.85
C LEU A 181 -3.11 -13.82 1.25
N ILE A 182 -3.40 -12.93 0.30
CA ILE A 182 -4.17 -11.70 0.52
C ILE A 182 -5.47 -11.78 -0.27
N ARG A 183 -6.56 -12.01 0.45
CA ARG A 183 -7.91 -12.12 -0.08
C ARG A 183 -8.90 -11.51 0.89
N ASP A 184 -9.87 -10.79 0.35
CA ASP A 184 -11.06 -10.32 1.06
C ASP A 184 -12.29 -10.77 0.27
N ASP A 185 -13.04 -11.74 0.81
CA ASP A 185 -14.30 -12.24 0.25
C ASP A 185 -15.53 -11.44 0.70
N ALA A 186 -15.28 -10.39 1.48
CA ALA A 186 -16.26 -9.47 2.04
C ALA A 186 -15.97 -8.01 1.63
N ALA A 187 -15.13 -7.80 0.62
CA ALA A 187 -14.95 -6.52 -0.03
C ALA A 187 -16.27 -6.05 -0.67
N TYR A 188 -16.36 -4.76 -0.95
CA TYR A 188 -17.60 -4.16 -1.49
C TYR A 188 -17.29 -2.91 -2.29
N VAL A 189 -18.26 -2.45 -3.08
CA VAL A 189 -18.22 -1.17 -3.79
C VAL A 189 -19.35 -0.30 -3.24
N THR A 190 -19.07 0.95 -2.89
CA THR A 190 -20.09 1.91 -2.51
C THR A 190 -19.76 3.29 -3.03
N GLN A 191 -20.73 4.01 -3.59
CA GLN A 191 -20.51 5.29 -4.26
C GLN A 191 -19.38 5.24 -5.31
N GLY A 192 -19.19 4.10 -5.98
CA GLY A 192 -18.10 3.88 -6.95
C GLY A 192 -16.73 3.66 -6.31
N LEU A 193 -16.64 3.55 -4.98
CA LEU A 193 -15.42 3.25 -4.24
C LEU A 193 -15.37 1.76 -3.87
N LEU A 194 -14.41 1.03 -4.45
CA LEU A 194 -14.02 -0.29 -4.01
C LEU A 194 -13.35 -0.18 -2.63
N VAL A 195 -13.78 -1.02 -1.69
CA VAL A 195 -13.20 -1.13 -0.34
C VAL A 195 -12.84 -2.58 -0.07
N MET A 196 -11.56 -2.82 0.18
CA MET A 196 -10.99 -4.10 0.57
C MET A 196 -10.26 -3.97 1.91
N ARG A 197 -10.36 -4.98 2.77
CA ARG A 197 -9.60 -5.11 4.01
C ARG A 197 -8.65 -6.30 3.91
N PRO A 198 -7.36 -6.08 3.59
CA PRO A 198 -6.35 -7.13 3.63
C PRO A 198 -6.30 -7.82 5.01
N PRO A 199 -5.94 -9.12 5.09
CA PRO A 199 -5.66 -9.76 6.35
C PRO A 199 -4.61 -8.98 7.17
N ASP A 200 -4.80 -8.94 8.49
CA ASP A 200 -3.95 -8.12 9.37
C ASP A 200 -2.46 -8.43 9.17
N ARG A 201 -1.66 -7.40 8.90
CA ARG A 201 -0.21 -7.45 8.68
C ARG A 201 0.22 -8.42 7.57
N SER A 202 -0.62 -8.63 6.55
CA SER A 202 -0.19 -9.32 5.33
C SER A 202 0.91 -8.53 4.61
N SER A 203 1.90 -9.23 4.07
CA SER A 203 3.04 -8.61 3.39
C SER A 203 2.73 -8.24 1.93
N LEU A 204 2.79 -6.95 1.62
CA LEU A 204 2.84 -6.43 0.25
C LEU A 204 4.27 -6.00 -0.06
N PHE A 205 4.73 -6.18 -1.31
CA PHE A 205 6.10 -5.84 -1.69
C PHE A 205 6.13 -4.87 -2.86
N LEU A 206 7.00 -3.87 -2.75
CA LEU A 206 7.51 -3.08 -3.86
C LEU A 206 8.99 -3.40 -4.02
N THR A 207 9.46 -3.49 -5.25
CA THR A 207 10.86 -3.82 -5.55
C THR A 207 11.43 -2.80 -6.53
N ALA A 208 12.72 -2.53 -6.39
CA ALA A 208 13.55 -1.77 -7.31
C ALA A 208 14.85 -2.56 -7.56
N GLU A 209 15.76 -2.01 -8.39
CA GLU A 209 17.02 -2.68 -8.75
C GLU A 209 17.91 -2.98 -7.53
N ASP A 210 17.94 -2.06 -6.56
CA ASP A 210 18.81 -2.08 -5.38
C ASP A 210 18.04 -1.98 -4.05
N LYS A 211 16.70 -1.90 -4.09
CA LYS A 211 15.86 -1.70 -2.90
C LYS A 211 14.63 -2.60 -2.92
N SER A 212 14.13 -2.93 -1.74
CA SER A 212 12.80 -3.52 -1.58
C SER A 212 12.08 -2.93 -0.37
N LEU A 213 10.76 -2.82 -0.50
CA LEU A 213 9.87 -2.27 0.51
C LEU A 213 8.78 -3.28 0.82
N GLU A 214 8.86 -3.90 1.99
CA GLU A 214 7.81 -4.75 2.54
C GLU A 214 6.85 -3.92 3.37
N ILE A 215 5.60 -3.83 2.94
CA ILE A 215 4.54 -3.08 3.62
C ILE A 215 3.71 -4.09 4.43
N ARG A 216 3.70 -3.93 5.76
CA ARG A 216 2.91 -4.74 6.71
C ARG A 216 2.12 -3.81 7.62
N LEU A 217 0.87 -3.56 7.25
CA LEU A 217 -0.01 -2.65 7.99
C LEU A 217 -1.00 -3.45 8.84
N ALA A 218 -1.20 -2.99 10.07
CA ALA A 218 -2.33 -3.42 10.90
C ALA A 218 -3.57 -2.60 10.55
N ASP A 219 -4.75 -3.23 10.65
CA ASP A 219 -6.05 -2.61 10.28
C ASP A 219 -6.02 -1.91 8.91
N ALA A 220 -5.43 -2.63 7.94
CA ALA A 220 -5.25 -2.12 6.59
C ALA A 220 -6.59 -1.99 5.86
N VAL A 221 -6.72 -0.94 5.06
CA VAL A 221 -7.78 -0.78 4.08
C VAL A 221 -7.16 -0.36 2.75
N LEU A 222 -7.56 -1.04 1.67
CA LEU A 222 -7.29 -0.62 0.31
C LEU A 222 -8.59 -0.07 -0.26
N THR A 223 -8.56 1.19 -0.68
CA THR A 223 -9.68 1.84 -1.36
C THR A 223 -9.29 2.27 -2.75
N ALA A 224 -10.22 2.22 -3.69
CA ALA A 224 -10.00 2.70 -5.05
C ALA A 224 -11.33 3.16 -5.65
N GLU A 225 -11.32 4.26 -6.40
CA GLU A 225 -12.42 4.55 -7.31
C GLU A 225 -12.37 3.51 -8.44
N ILE A 226 -13.44 2.75 -8.61
CA ILE A 226 -13.50 1.66 -9.58
C ILE A 226 -14.39 2.05 -10.76
N ALA A 227 -13.85 1.88 -11.96
CA ALA A 227 -14.54 2.12 -13.21
C ALA A 227 -14.20 1.02 -14.23
N ASP A 228 -14.89 1.02 -15.37
CA ASP A 228 -14.63 0.04 -16.43
C ASP A 228 -13.22 0.16 -17.03
N ASP A 229 -12.64 1.36 -17.00
CA ASP A 229 -11.37 1.72 -17.62
C ASP A 229 -10.18 1.69 -16.65
N GLY A 230 -10.38 1.40 -15.36
CA GLY A 230 -9.29 1.27 -14.40
C GLY A 230 -9.69 1.50 -12.95
N LEU A 231 -8.65 1.69 -12.12
CA LEU A 231 -8.77 2.11 -10.73
C LEU A 231 -8.07 3.46 -10.56
N SER A 232 -8.81 4.48 -10.12
CA SER A 232 -8.26 5.80 -9.76
C SER A 232 -8.20 5.97 -8.25
N ASN A 233 -7.37 6.91 -7.79
CA ASN A 233 -7.25 7.28 -6.38
C ASN A 233 -7.08 6.06 -5.46
N VAL A 234 -6.21 5.13 -5.87
CA VAL A 234 -5.97 3.91 -5.10
C VAL A 234 -5.15 4.27 -3.88
N ILE A 235 -5.67 3.98 -2.69
CA ILE A 235 -5.05 4.30 -1.40
C ILE A 235 -4.98 3.00 -0.59
N LEU A 236 -3.76 2.62 -0.19
CA LEU A 236 -3.53 1.65 0.88
C LEU A 236 -3.25 2.42 2.16
N ALA A 237 -4.13 2.32 3.15
CA ALA A 237 -3.95 2.95 4.46
C ALA A 237 -3.97 1.94 5.60
N GLY A 238 -3.33 2.28 6.71
CA GLY A 238 -3.33 1.44 7.91
C GLY A 238 -2.37 1.94 8.97
N ARG A 239 -2.05 1.07 9.93
CA ARG A 239 -1.18 1.36 11.08
C ARG A 239 0.13 0.57 10.93
N TRP A 240 1.24 1.25 10.63
CA TRP A 240 2.54 0.60 10.50
C TRP A 240 3.23 0.53 11.86
N ARG A 241 3.34 -0.67 12.42
CA ARG A 241 3.99 -0.84 13.73
C ARG A 241 5.44 -0.39 13.66
N GLY A 242 5.90 0.35 14.66
CA GLY A 242 7.29 0.83 14.73
C GLY A 242 8.30 -0.29 14.45
N PRO A 243 8.28 -1.42 15.19
CA PRO A 243 9.19 -2.54 14.93
C PRO A 243 9.13 -3.10 13.51
N ASP A 244 7.92 -3.20 12.93
CA ASP A 244 7.73 -3.72 11.57
C ASP A 244 8.32 -2.78 10.51
N PHE A 245 8.29 -1.47 10.76
CA PHE A 245 8.89 -0.46 9.89
C PHE A 245 10.41 -0.45 10.02
N LEU A 246 10.95 -0.55 11.24
CA LEU A 246 12.40 -0.57 11.48
C LEU A 246 13.09 -1.76 10.79
N GLU A 247 12.40 -2.90 10.66
CA GLU A 247 12.88 -4.08 9.92
C GLU A 247 13.10 -3.80 8.42
N VAL A 248 12.43 -2.79 7.86
CA VAL A 248 12.45 -2.45 6.42
C VAL A 248 13.52 -1.41 6.07
N LEU A 249 14.01 -0.65 7.06
CA LEU A 249 15.04 0.36 6.82
C LEU A 249 16.28 -0.17 6.07
N PRO A 250 16.86 -1.33 6.40
CA PRO A 250 18.00 -1.86 5.66
C PRO A 250 17.68 -2.24 4.21
N THR A 251 16.46 -2.73 3.93
CA THR A 251 16.07 -3.09 2.56
C THR A 251 15.84 -1.87 1.68
N LEU A 252 15.61 -0.71 2.29
CA LEU A 252 15.55 0.59 1.64
C LEU A 252 16.92 1.26 1.48
N GLY A 253 18.01 0.67 1.99
CA GLY A 253 19.37 1.24 1.92
C GLY A 253 19.78 2.06 3.14
N PHE A 254 18.95 2.15 4.18
CA PHE A 254 19.35 2.76 5.45
C PHE A 254 20.12 1.74 6.29
N CYS A 255 21.44 1.73 6.12
CA CYS A 255 22.32 0.73 6.72
C CYS A 255 22.86 1.17 8.08
N ASN A 256 22.97 0.21 9.01
CA ASN A 256 23.54 0.41 10.33
C ASN A 256 25.07 0.19 10.32
N ASP A 257 25.77 0.94 9.47
CA ASP A 257 27.19 0.69 9.21
C ASP A 257 28.12 1.39 10.22
N THR A 258 27.60 2.39 10.94
CA THR A 258 28.31 3.07 12.06
C THR A 258 27.32 3.58 13.11
N PRO A 259 27.59 3.43 14.43
CA PRO A 259 26.69 3.94 15.47
C PRO A 259 26.72 5.47 15.61
N ASP A 260 25.54 6.04 15.88
CA ASP A 260 25.24 7.34 16.49
C ASP A 260 25.23 8.59 15.60
N THR A 261 25.39 8.49 14.27
CA THR A 261 25.27 9.67 13.37
C THR A 261 24.67 9.41 11.98
N THR A 262 24.22 8.19 11.71
CA THR A 262 23.78 7.78 10.36
C THR A 262 22.35 8.20 10.04
N ALA A 263 21.99 8.14 8.76
CA ALA A 263 20.59 8.28 8.32
C ALA A 263 19.68 7.25 9.00
N TYR A 264 20.19 6.03 9.21
CA TYR A 264 19.49 4.96 9.93
C TYR A 264 19.11 5.38 11.36
N ASP A 265 20.07 5.82 12.17
CA ASP A 265 19.79 6.20 13.57
C ASP A 265 18.79 7.36 13.67
N ARG A 266 18.84 8.28 12.70
CA ARG A 266 17.88 9.40 12.63
C ARG A 266 16.47 8.94 12.30
N LEU A 267 16.32 7.99 11.38
CA LEU A 267 15.01 7.41 11.06
C LEU A 267 14.47 6.53 12.18
N VAL A 268 15.33 5.74 12.83
CA VAL A 268 14.94 4.99 14.03
C VAL A 268 14.36 5.93 15.08
N ARG A 269 15.11 6.99 15.41
CA ARG A 269 14.64 7.99 16.39
C ARG A 269 13.37 8.70 15.92
N LEU A 270 13.26 9.02 14.63
CA LEU A 270 12.06 9.65 14.08
C LEU A 270 10.83 8.76 14.28
N VAL A 271 10.92 7.47 13.94
CA VAL A 271 9.83 6.50 14.10
C VAL A 271 9.44 6.35 15.57
N GLU A 272 10.43 6.33 16.46
CA GLU A 272 10.20 6.24 17.92
C GLU A 272 9.46 7.46 18.47
N ILE A 273 9.74 8.68 17.98
CA ILE A 273 9.11 9.91 18.50
C ILE A 273 7.83 10.29 17.74
N LYS A 274 7.67 9.85 16.49
CA LYS A 274 6.54 10.19 15.61
C LYS A 274 5.43 9.16 15.58
N ALA A 275 5.51 8.08 16.35
CA ALA A 275 4.34 7.21 16.53
C ALA A 275 3.16 8.04 17.05
N ASP A 276 2.04 8.01 16.32
CA ASP A 276 0.85 8.85 16.53
C ASP A 276 -0.40 8.03 16.84
N VAL A 277 -0.37 6.74 16.51
CA VAL A 277 -1.51 5.84 16.69
C VAL A 277 -1.08 4.54 17.39
N ARG A 278 -2.06 3.77 17.87
CA ARG A 278 -1.82 2.43 18.40
C ARG A 278 -1.75 1.39 17.28
N ALA A 279 -0.92 0.38 17.44
CA ALA A 279 -0.81 -0.75 16.51
C ALA A 279 -2.07 -1.65 16.50
N VAL A 280 -2.88 -1.57 17.55
CA VAL A 280 -4.13 -2.31 17.71
C VAL A 280 -5.25 -1.29 17.94
N PRO A 281 -6.21 -1.15 17.01
CA PRO A 281 -7.31 -0.20 17.14
C PRO A 281 -8.05 -0.35 18.47
N GLY A 282 -8.34 0.77 19.14
CA GLY A 282 -9.08 0.79 20.40
C GLY A 282 -8.28 0.30 21.61
N SER A 283 -6.97 0.05 21.47
CA SER A 283 -6.06 -0.21 22.59
C SER A 283 -5.47 1.06 23.22
N GLY A 284 -5.91 2.23 22.76
CA GLY A 284 -5.50 3.54 23.25
C GLY A 284 -6.02 3.91 24.64
N GLY A 285 -5.73 5.14 25.04
CA GLY A 285 -6.14 5.72 26.31
C GLY A 285 -5.13 6.70 26.89
N PRO A 286 -5.48 7.42 27.98
CA PRO A 286 -4.69 8.55 28.49
C PRO A 286 -3.26 8.25 28.93
N GLU A 287 -2.90 6.97 29.11
CA GLU A 287 -1.56 6.52 29.52
C GLU A 287 -0.95 5.53 28.51
N ALA A 288 -1.67 5.19 27.44
CA ALA A 288 -1.16 4.28 26.42
C ALA A 288 -0.22 5.05 25.51
N LEU A 289 1.03 4.60 25.36
CA LEU A 289 1.98 5.22 24.42
C LEU A 289 1.60 4.86 22.98
N CYS A 290 1.81 5.74 22.01
CA CYS A 290 1.68 5.37 20.60
C CYS A 290 2.81 4.41 20.21
N ASP A 291 2.52 3.43 19.35
CA ASP A 291 3.48 2.39 18.93
C ASP A 291 3.39 2.01 17.43
N ALA A 292 2.62 2.79 16.67
CA ALA A 292 2.52 2.69 15.23
C ALA A 292 2.47 4.08 14.59
N LEU A 293 2.83 4.10 13.31
CA LEU A 293 2.69 5.25 12.43
C LEU A 293 1.40 5.08 11.63
N SER A 294 0.56 6.10 11.59
CA SER A 294 -0.48 6.19 10.57
C SER A 294 0.14 6.30 9.19
N THR A 295 -0.41 5.56 8.22
CA THR A 295 0.19 5.43 6.89
C THR A 295 -0.89 5.47 5.83
N GLY A 296 -0.67 6.27 4.80
CA GLY A 296 -1.35 6.22 3.51
C GLY A 296 -0.34 6.12 2.36
N ILE A 297 -0.58 5.22 1.40
CA ILE A 297 0.24 5.04 0.19
C ILE A 297 -0.68 5.08 -1.03
N GLY A 298 -0.35 5.92 -2.00
CA GLY A 298 -1.14 6.06 -3.23
C GLY A 298 -0.65 5.19 -4.38
N PHE A 299 -1.54 4.84 -5.30
CA PHE A 299 -1.24 4.19 -6.58
C PHE A 299 -2.22 4.65 -7.67
N THR A 300 -1.91 4.30 -8.92
CA THR A 300 -2.87 4.27 -10.03
C THR A 300 -3.04 2.84 -10.51
N GLY A 301 -4.26 2.41 -10.82
CA GLY A 301 -4.52 1.08 -11.37
C GLY A 301 -4.98 1.15 -12.82
N VAL A 302 -4.33 0.38 -13.69
CA VAL A 302 -4.76 0.21 -15.09
C VAL A 302 -5.27 -1.20 -15.34
N PRO A 303 -6.19 -1.41 -16.29
CA PRO A 303 -6.60 -2.75 -16.68
C PRO A 303 -5.41 -3.61 -17.11
N ALA A 304 -5.49 -4.91 -16.86
CA ALA A 304 -4.46 -5.86 -17.22
C ALA A 304 -5.07 -7.22 -17.58
N GLN A 305 -4.25 -8.11 -18.13
CA GLN A 305 -4.58 -9.50 -18.34
C GLN A 305 -3.78 -10.37 -17.38
N TRP A 306 -4.44 -11.34 -16.77
CA TRP A 306 -3.79 -12.31 -15.91
C TRP A 306 -3.16 -13.45 -16.71
N ALA A 307 -1.89 -13.74 -16.46
CA ALA A 307 -1.14 -14.76 -17.19
C ALA A 307 -0.76 -15.99 -16.34
N GLY A 308 -1.04 -15.96 -15.05
CA GLY A 308 -0.72 -17.02 -14.08
C GLY A 308 0.32 -16.60 -13.06
N LEU A 309 1.02 -17.60 -12.50
CA LEU A 309 2.06 -17.42 -11.50
C LEU A 309 3.45 -17.56 -12.13
N ALA A 310 4.42 -16.82 -11.60
CA ALA A 310 5.83 -16.96 -11.96
C ALA A 310 6.73 -16.70 -10.76
N THR A 311 7.96 -17.21 -10.82
CA THR A 311 9.01 -16.84 -9.87
C THR A 311 9.39 -15.37 -10.09
N PRO A 312 9.32 -14.52 -9.04
CA PRO A 312 9.71 -13.12 -9.16
C PRO A 312 11.24 -12.96 -9.28
N PRO A 313 11.73 -11.82 -9.75
CA PRO A 313 13.13 -11.45 -9.56
C PRO A 313 13.51 -11.49 -8.07
N PRO A 314 14.78 -11.80 -7.73
CA PRO A 314 15.26 -11.76 -6.35
C PRO A 314 14.99 -10.40 -5.71
N ARG A 315 14.53 -10.41 -4.46
CA ARG A 315 14.39 -9.20 -3.66
C ARG A 315 15.76 -8.89 -3.06
N VAL A 316 16.25 -7.69 -3.34
CA VAL A 316 17.57 -7.22 -2.92
C VAL A 316 17.48 -6.42 -1.62
N SER A 317 18.56 -6.48 -0.84
CA SER A 317 18.79 -5.62 0.32
C SER A 317 19.64 -4.43 -0.11
N GLY A 318 19.22 -3.21 0.21
CA GLY A 318 20.00 -2.00 -0.12
C GLY A 318 21.33 -1.88 0.63
N CYS A 319 21.59 -2.77 1.60
CA CYS A 319 22.80 -2.80 2.41
C CYS A 319 23.76 -3.96 2.08
N GLU A 320 23.49 -4.75 1.04
CA GLU A 320 24.33 -5.88 0.59
C GLU A 320 25.04 -5.63 -0.74
#